data_AF-A0A8C3FPC4-F1
#
_entry.id   AF-A0A8C3FPC4-F1
#
_cell.length_a   1.000
_cell.length_b   1.000
_cell.length_c   1.000
_cell.angle_alpha   90.00
_cell.angle_beta   90.00
_cell.angle_gamma   90.00
#
_symmetry.space_group_name_H-M   'P 1'
#
loop_
_entity.id
_entity.type
_entity.pdbx_description
1 polymer ?
#
loop_
_entity_poly.entity_id
_entity_poly.type
_entity_poly.pdbx_seq_one_letter_code
_entity_poly.pdbx_strand_id
1 'polypeptide(L)'
;MLSRTYIAKQEKSMPLVFLPPNTTSLLQPMDQGIIASFKAYLTSTFAQAIWATEKEGGPTLKEIWKGFNIYHAVKNIGEAWNEVKQSNLNGVWKKLCPDFVSDFQALQTLLRR
;
A
#
# COMPACT_ATOMS: atom_id res chain seq x y z
N MET A 1 -16.81 40.47 -9.89
CA MET A 1 -16.97 39.53 -11.03
C MET A 1 -17.30 38.17 -10.42
N LEU A 2 -18.57 37.76 -10.50
CA LEU A 2 -19.12 36.61 -9.78
C LEU A 2 -18.74 35.32 -10.52
N SER A 3 -17.80 34.55 -9.97
CA SER A 3 -17.47 33.22 -10.49
C SER A 3 -18.60 32.24 -10.15
N ARG A 4 -19.30 31.78 -11.18
CA ARG A 4 -20.42 30.84 -11.09
C ARG A 4 -19.92 29.46 -10.64
N THR A 5 -20.39 29.00 -9.49
CA THR A 5 -20.21 27.62 -9.03
C THR A 5 -21.35 26.77 -9.61
N TYR A 6 -21.01 25.79 -10.45
CA TYR A 6 -21.96 24.79 -10.93
C TYR A 6 -22.07 23.67 -9.88
N ILE A 7 -23.24 23.55 -9.24
CA ILE A 7 -23.54 22.43 -8.35
C ILE A 7 -24.28 21.37 -9.18
N ALA A 8 -23.52 20.40 -9.71
CA ALA A 8 -24.10 19.14 -10.14
C ALA A 8 -24.50 18.37 -8.88
N LYS A 9 -25.79 18.00 -8.79
CA LYS A 9 -26.36 17.22 -7.69
C LYS A 9 -25.66 15.85 -7.66
N GLN A 10 -24.73 15.66 -6.72
CA GLN A 10 -24.07 14.37 -6.50
C GLN A 10 -24.47 13.76 -5.15
N GLU A 11 -24.82 12.49 -5.20
CA GLU A 11 -24.95 11.57 -4.08
C GLU A 11 -23.62 11.53 -3.31
N LYS A 12 -23.63 11.95 -2.04
CA LYS A 12 -22.46 12.14 -1.15
C LYS A 12 -21.27 12.86 -1.81
N SER A 13 -21.29 14.18 -1.77
CA SER A 13 -20.13 15.02 -2.11
C SER A 13 -18.96 14.73 -1.15
N MET A 14 -17.96 13.98 -1.62
CA MET A 14 -16.65 13.93 -0.97
C MET A 14 -15.91 15.22 -1.34
N PRO A 15 -15.55 16.09 -0.37
CA PRO A 15 -14.82 17.32 -0.68
C PRO A 15 -13.46 16.98 -1.27
N LEU A 16 -13.20 17.43 -2.49
CA LEU A 16 -11.90 17.33 -3.14
C LEU A 16 -11.05 18.55 -2.75
N VAL A 17 -9.90 18.29 -2.12
CA VAL A 17 -8.93 19.34 -1.75
C VAL A 17 -7.73 19.24 -2.68
N PHE A 18 -7.42 20.32 -3.37
CA PHE A 18 -6.19 20.43 -4.16
C PHE A 18 -5.03 20.80 -3.24
N LEU A 19 -3.98 19.98 -3.27
CA LEU A 19 -2.77 20.21 -2.48
C LEU A 19 -1.78 21.09 -3.27
N PRO A 20 -0.91 21.85 -2.57
CA PRO A 20 0.18 22.57 -3.21
C PRO A 20 1.07 21.64 -4.06
N PRO A 21 1.73 22.15 -5.11
CA PRO A 21 2.64 21.34 -5.93
C PRO A 21 3.76 20.72 -5.09
N ASN A 22 4.27 19.56 -5.53
CA ASN A 22 5.37 18.80 -4.90
C ASN A 22 5.08 18.25 -3.48
N THR A 23 3.81 18.15 -3.09
CA THR A 23 3.43 17.57 -1.78
C THR A 23 3.11 16.07 -1.84
N THR A 24 3.04 15.49 -3.05
CA THR A 24 2.65 14.10 -3.29
C THR A 24 3.44 13.10 -2.45
N SER A 25 4.78 13.09 -2.55
CA SER A 25 5.60 12.14 -1.80
C SER A 25 5.57 12.38 -0.29
N LEU A 26 5.37 13.64 0.14
CA LEU A 26 5.25 13.98 1.56
C LEU A 26 3.94 13.47 2.15
N LEU A 27 2.85 13.51 1.39
CA LEU A 27 1.50 13.21 1.90
C LEU A 27 1.01 11.82 1.55
N GLN A 28 1.61 11.14 0.57
CA GLN A 28 1.19 9.81 0.17
C GLN A 28 1.82 8.73 1.06
N PRO A 29 1.00 7.98 1.83
CA PRO A 29 1.47 6.89 2.67
C PRO A 29 2.25 5.82 1.89
N MET A 30 1.87 5.64 0.63
CA MET A 30 2.52 4.70 -0.29
C MET A 30 4.01 5.01 -0.44
N ASP A 31 4.34 6.29 -0.65
CA ASP A 31 5.71 6.77 -0.82
C ASP A 31 6.48 6.88 0.50
N GLN A 32 5.76 6.89 1.63
CA GLN A 32 6.32 7.07 2.99
C GLN A 32 6.76 5.77 3.66
N GLY A 33 6.71 4.65 2.94
CA GLY A 33 7.33 3.40 3.38
C GLY A 33 6.52 2.15 3.06
N ILE A 34 5.24 2.26 2.72
CA ILE A 34 4.42 1.08 2.37
C ILE A 34 5.01 0.37 1.14
N ILE A 35 5.37 1.11 0.09
CA ILE A 35 6.00 0.53 -1.10
C ILE A 35 7.35 -0.11 -0.75
N ALA A 36 8.15 0.53 0.09
CA ALA A 36 9.46 0.03 0.48
C ALA A 36 9.33 -1.28 1.28
N SER A 37 8.44 -1.32 2.28
CA SER A 37 8.15 -2.53 3.06
C SER A 37 7.62 -3.65 2.19
N PHE A 38 6.65 -3.36 1.31
CA PHE A 38 6.10 -4.33 0.38
C PHE A 38 7.18 -4.96 -0.52
N LYS A 39 8.06 -4.14 -1.11
CA LYS A 39 9.20 -4.62 -1.94
C LYS A 39 10.17 -5.50 -1.15
N ALA A 40 10.43 -5.16 0.12
CA ALA A 40 11.29 -5.96 0.99
C ALA A 40 10.68 -7.34 1.25
N TYR A 41 9.37 -7.42 1.54
CA TYR A 41 8.68 -8.70 1.73
C TYR A 41 8.68 -9.53 0.45
N LEU A 42 8.35 -8.93 -0.69
CA LEU A 42 8.38 -9.61 -1.98
C LEU A 42 9.76 -10.23 -2.26
N THR A 43 10.82 -9.45 -2.03
CA THR A 43 12.20 -9.92 -2.21
C THR A 43 12.56 -11.04 -1.24
N SER A 44 12.11 -10.96 0.02
CA SER A 44 12.33 -12.01 1.02
C SER A 44 11.63 -13.32 0.64
N THR A 45 10.41 -13.25 0.12
CA THR A 45 9.66 -14.44 -0.34
C THR A 45 10.41 -15.16 -1.46
N PHE A 46 10.94 -14.41 -2.43
CA PHE A 46 11.78 -14.98 -3.49
C PHE A 46 13.06 -15.60 -2.93
N ALA A 47 13.75 -14.92 -2.02
CA ALA A 47 14.99 -15.44 -1.41
C ALA A 47 14.74 -16.74 -0.63
N GLN A 48 13.63 -16.84 0.11
CA GLN A 48 13.25 -18.05 0.84
C GLN A 48 12.91 -19.21 -0.10
N ALA A 49 12.19 -18.94 -1.19
CA ALA A 49 11.87 -19.94 -2.19
C ALA A 49 13.14 -20.53 -2.83
N ILE A 50 14.11 -19.68 -3.17
CA ILE A 50 15.41 -20.09 -3.72
C ILE A 50 16.18 -20.94 -2.71
N TRP A 51 16.27 -20.49 -1.47
CA TRP A 51 16.97 -21.22 -0.40
C TRP A 51 16.38 -22.62 -0.16
N ALA A 52 15.04 -22.74 -0.15
CA ALA A 52 14.37 -24.03 0.00
C ALA A 52 14.72 -24.98 -1.15
N THR A 53 14.74 -24.48 -2.39
CA THR A 53 15.10 -25.31 -3.56
C THR A 53 16.56 -25.74 -3.56
N GLU A 54 17.50 -24.91 -3.11
CA GLU A 54 18.92 -25.28 -3.05
C GLU A 54 19.19 -26.35 -1.98
N LYS A 55 18.53 -26.27 -0.82
CA LYS A 55 18.72 -27.22 0.29
C LYS A 55 18.11 -28.60 0.01
N GLU A 56 16.99 -28.66 -0.71
CA GLU A 56 16.24 -29.90 -0.96
C GLU A 56 16.66 -30.62 -2.24
N GLY A 57 17.68 -30.12 -2.95
CA GLY A 57 18.05 -30.65 -4.28
C GLY A 57 16.96 -30.39 -5.33
N GLY A 58 16.18 -29.33 -5.12
CA GLY A 58 15.11 -28.87 -5.99
C GLY A 58 15.61 -28.16 -7.26
N PRO A 59 14.68 -27.60 -8.05
CA PRO A 59 15.02 -26.95 -9.31
C PRO A 59 15.95 -25.76 -9.11
N THR A 60 16.89 -25.58 -10.03
CA THR A 60 17.77 -24.42 -10.07
C THR A 60 16.97 -23.13 -10.25
N LEU A 61 17.54 -21.99 -9.85
CA LEU A 61 16.92 -20.67 -10.09
C LEU A 61 16.53 -20.45 -11.55
N LYS A 62 17.32 -20.97 -12.50
CA LYS A 62 17.05 -20.89 -13.93
C LYS A 62 15.79 -21.67 -14.34
N GLU A 63 15.54 -22.82 -13.73
CA GLU A 63 14.36 -23.65 -13.98
C GLU A 63 13.11 -23.03 -13.37
N ILE A 64 13.22 -22.48 -12.15
CA ILE A 64 12.16 -21.70 -11.51
C ILE A 64 11.76 -20.53 -12.39
N TRP A 65 12.75 -19.77 -12.90
CA TRP A 65 12.48 -18.60 -13.73
C TRP A 65 11.82 -18.95 -15.07
N LYS A 66 12.18 -20.08 -15.69
CA LYS A 66 11.51 -20.58 -16.91
C LYS A 66 10.04 -20.94 -16.68
N GLY A 67 9.70 -21.44 -15.49
CA GLY A 67 8.32 -21.74 -15.10
C GLY A 67 7.56 -20.56 -14.52
N PHE A 68 8.25 -19.43 -14.26
CA PHE A 68 7.64 -18.27 -13.65
C PHE A 68 6.67 -17.58 -14.61
N ASN A 69 5.45 -17.28 -14.15
CA ASN A 69 4.39 -16.73 -14.96
C ASN A 69 3.57 -15.71 -14.17
N ILE A 70 2.57 -15.10 -14.82
CA ILE A 70 1.74 -14.06 -14.20
C ILE A 70 0.98 -14.58 -12.97
N TYR A 71 0.52 -15.83 -12.98
CA TYR A 71 -0.14 -16.44 -11.82
C TYR A 71 0.79 -16.48 -10.60
N HIS A 72 2.05 -16.89 -10.78
CA HIS A 72 3.06 -16.86 -9.73
C HIS A 72 3.33 -15.44 -9.23
N ALA A 73 3.42 -14.45 -10.15
CA ALA A 73 3.60 -13.05 -9.77
C ALA A 73 2.46 -12.51 -8.92
N VAL A 74 1.21 -12.76 -9.31
CA VAL A 74 0.01 -12.34 -8.57
C VAL A 74 -0.03 -13.00 -7.19
N LYS A 75 0.30 -14.29 -7.10
CA LYS A 75 0.38 -15.00 -5.83
C LYS A 75 1.42 -14.38 -4.90
N ASN A 76 2.63 -14.13 -5.39
CA ASN A 76 3.71 -13.52 -4.62
C ASN A 76 3.36 -12.09 -4.15
N ILE A 77 2.64 -11.32 -4.98
CA ILE A 77 2.12 -10.00 -4.58
C ILE A 77 1.14 -10.14 -3.40
N GLY A 78 0.21 -11.11 -3.48
CA GLY A 78 -0.74 -11.38 -2.40
C GLY A 78 -0.03 -11.80 -1.10
N GLU A 79 0.94 -12.70 -1.19
CA GLU A 79 1.74 -13.14 -0.03
C GLU A 79 2.54 -11.99 0.57
N ALA A 80 3.25 -11.20 -0.23
CA ALA A 80 3.99 -10.04 0.23
C ALA A 80 3.09 -8.96 0.85
N TRP A 81 1.86 -8.80 0.35
CA TRP A 81 0.89 -7.88 0.95
C TRP A 81 0.38 -8.35 2.30
N ASN A 82 0.17 -9.67 2.48
CA ASN A 82 -0.23 -10.24 3.76
C ASN A 82 0.82 -10.03 4.86
N GLU A 83 2.10 -9.90 4.49
CA GLU A 83 3.19 -9.56 5.43
C GLU A 83 3.21 -8.07 5.83
N VAL A 84 2.52 -7.19 5.09
CA VAL A 84 2.35 -5.79 5.49
C VAL A 84 1.32 -5.70 6.61
N LYS A 85 1.81 -5.68 7.86
CA LYS A 85 0.95 -5.69 9.05
C LYS A 85 0.33 -4.32 9.30
N GLN A 86 -0.76 -4.33 10.07
CA GLN A 86 -1.40 -3.10 10.53
C GLN A 86 -0.42 -2.18 11.28
N SER A 87 0.55 -2.73 12.01
CA SER A 87 1.60 -1.93 12.67
C SER A 87 2.51 -1.18 11.68
N ASN A 88 2.81 -1.76 10.51
CA ASN A 88 3.52 -1.08 9.43
C ASN A 88 2.71 0.10 8.91
N LEU A 89 1.42 -0.13 8.63
CA LEU A 89 0.50 0.91 8.16
C LEU A 89 0.34 2.03 9.20
N ASN A 90 0.07 1.67 10.46
CA ASN A 90 -0.05 2.63 11.56
C ASN A 90 1.25 3.43 11.75
N GLY A 91 2.41 2.81 11.59
CA GLY A 91 3.71 3.51 11.67
C GLY A 91 3.86 4.59 10.59
N VAL A 92 3.42 4.30 9.36
CA VAL A 92 3.43 5.25 8.24
C VAL A 92 2.40 6.36 8.47
N TRP A 93 1.16 5.99 8.80
CA TRP A 93 0.08 6.94 9.04
C TRP A 93 0.35 7.84 10.25
N LYS A 94 1.02 7.35 11.29
CA LYS A 94 1.37 8.16 12.47
C LYS A 94 2.29 9.32 12.12
N LYS A 95 3.13 9.18 11.10
CA LYS A 95 4.01 10.27 10.62
C LYS A 95 3.24 11.33 9.83
N LEU A 96 2.21 10.92 9.09
CA LEU A 96 1.46 11.78 8.20
C LEU A 96 0.28 12.46 8.86
N CYS A 97 -0.47 11.69 9.64
CA CYS A 97 -1.63 12.15 10.35
C CYS A 97 -1.84 11.30 11.61
N PRO A 98 -1.20 11.68 12.74
CA PRO A 98 -1.27 10.95 14.01
C PRO A 98 -2.70 10.62 14.43
N ASP A 99 -3.64 11.53 14.17
CA ASP A 99 -5.05 11.41 14.55
C ASP A 99 -5.75 10.20 13.90
N PHE A 100 -5.31 9.77 12.71
CA PHE A 100 -5.87 8.60 12.02
C PHE A 100 -5.46 7.28 12.67
N VAL A 101 -4.40 7.28 13.49
CA VAL A 101 -3.86 6.08 14.14
C VAL A 101 -4.41 5.90 15.54
N SER A 102 -4.70 7.00 16.24
CA SER A 102 -5.33 6.97 17.56
C SER A 102 -6.85 6.78 17.49
N ASP A 103 -7.49 7.14 16.37
CA ASP A 103 -8.91 7.48 16.41
C ASP A 103 -9.68 7.13 15.12
N PHE A 104 -9.63 5.86 14.71
CA PHE A 104 -10.59 5.37 13.70
C PHE A 104 -12.05 5.50 14.18
N GLN A 105 -12.28 5.58 15.50
CA GLN A 105 -13.59 5.89 16.09
C GLN A 105 -13.97 7.38 15.97
N ALA A 106 -13.04 8.32 16.09
CA ALA A 106 -13.34 9.74 15.91
C ALA A 106 -13.69 10.08 14.46
N LEU A 107 -13.03 9.46 13.47
CA LEU A 107 -13.38 9.62 12.05
C LEU A 107 -14.78 9.10 11.74
N GLN A 108 -15.18 7.97 12.34
CA GLN A 108 -16.56 7.49 12.25
C GLN A 108 -17.57 8.43 12.93
N THR A 109 -17.15 9.20 13.93
CA THR A 109 -18.00 10.16 14.64
C THR A 109 -18.13 11.47 13.85
N LEU A 110 -17.07 11.91 13.17
CA LEU A 110 -17.05 13.07 12.28
C LEU A 110 -17.85 12.84 10.99
N LEU A 111 -17.80 11.64 10.42
CA LEU A 111 -18.55 11.29 9.20
C LEU A 111 -20.04 10.98 9.44
N ARG A 112 -20.50 11.02 10.70
CA ARG A 112 -21.92 10.91 11.09
C ARG A 112 -22.58 12.25 11.42
N ARG A 113 -21.85 13.36 11.35
CA ARG A 113 -22.39 14.73 11.43
C ARG A 113 -22.47 15.33 10.03
#